data_AF-A0A841CEU6-F1
#
_entry.id   AF-A0A841CEU6-F1
#
_cell.length_a   1.000
_cell.length_b   1.000
_cell.length_c   1.000
_cell.angle_alpha   90.00
_cell.angle_beta   90.00
_cell.angle_gamma   90.00
#
_symmetry.space_group_name_H-M   'P 1'
#
loop_
_entity.id
_entity.type
_entity.pdbx_description
1 polymer ?
#
loop_
_entity_poly.entity_id
_entity_poly.type
_entity_poly.pdbx_seq_one_letter_code
_entity_poly.pdbx_strand_id
1 'polypeptide(L)'
;MTRLEYDLKNSNRSRDAAASQVAELSKLLGTTRAELDKVKAQLGNLANSPVSATNVTERVRVMMTLAEEEIADIRKGAIDQANATRAEAERFAAEGRANHQRAMGELEERRKQLEASHQQRAAELDATHQQRTAELEKQYQDRLNELERSHEELRTKLNAEHESLMAEARAERERLAADHDAKSAALDARRVELDAKYKGYHDELDKEYDELRTTLRKEHEAHVVEAKAEAARLLEEARTEVGALRAESAKQIAELEHEALGKAEKAVADANAYAEKTTAEATAEAEKTVADAKAFAEKTTAEAKAQADKTVTDANTLAEKTVADAKATADKTVTEANALAEKTVAEAKAKADKTITEADAHADRRTAAADQKLTELHSAHRTLSEKFAEAQAAVSQAMTALKPLDAEAEPASEEVRESEQPTKQLPLPRN
;
A
#
# COMPACT_ATOMS: atom_id res chain seq x y z
N MET A 1 -197.78 59.87 42.16
CA MET A 1 -198.65 59.83 40.96
C MET A 1 -198.41 58.52 40.24
N THR A 2 -199.47 57.88 39.77
CA THR A 2 -199.34 56.70 38.91
C THR A 2 -199.18 57.14 37.45
N ARG A 3 -198.54 56.29 36.64
CA ARG A 3 -198.14 56.59 35.26
C ARG A 3 -199.29 57.14 34.39
N LEU A 4 -200.51 56.63 34.62
CA LEU A 4 -201.72 57.03 33.89
C LEU A 4 -202.05 58.53 34.02
N GLU A 5 -201.84 59.13 35.19
CA GLU A 5 -202.12 60.56 35.42
C GLU A 5 -201.15 61.46 34.63
N TYR A 6 -199.88 61.04 34.56
CA TYR A 6 -198.84 61.73 33.80
C TYR A 6 -199.11 61.63 32.29
N ASP A 7 -199.38 60.41 31.80
CA ASP A 7 -199.63 60.15 30.38
C ASP A 7 -200.89 60.89 29.90
N LEU A 8 -201.97 60.92 30.69
CA LEU A 8 -203.19 61.69 30.38
C LEU A 8 -202.94 63.21 30.36
N LYS A 9 -202.18 63.73 31.34
CA LYS A 9 -201.86 65.17 31.41
C LYS A 9 -200.95 65.61 30.26
N ASN A 10 -200.00 64.76 29.86
CA ASN A 10 -199.12 65.03 28.72
C ASN A 10 -199.86 64.89 27.37
N SER A 11 -200.78 63.92 27.26
CA SER A 11 -201.66 63.75 26.09
C SER A 11 -202.56 64.97 25.87
N ASN A 12 -203.22 65.48 26.91
CA ASN A 12 -204.01 66.71 26.82
C ASN A 12 -203.14 67.91 26.42
N ARG A 13 -201.95 68.08 27.02
CA ARG A 13 -201.04 69.19 26.67
C ARG A 13 -200.54 69.11 25.22
N SER A 14 -200.31 67.90 24.70
CA SER A 14 -199.98 67.67 23.29
C SER A 14 -201.15 67.99 22.36
N ARG A 15 -202.37 67.57 22.72
CA ARG A 15 -203.61 67.91 22.01
C ARG A 15 -203.84 69.41 21.94
N ASP A 16 -203.66 70.13 23.05
CA ASP A 16 -203.87 71.58 23.11
C ASP A 16 -202.83 72.34 22.26
N ALA A 17 -201.57 71.89 22.29
CA ALA A 17 -200.52 72.43 21.41
C ALA A 17 -200.83 72.15 19.92
N ALA A 18 -201.27 70.94 19.57
CA ALA A 18 -201.69 70.60 18.21
C ALA A 18 -202.91 71.41 17.76
N ALA A 19 -203.88 71.66 18.64
CA ALA A 19 -205.03 72.50 18.35
C ALA A 19 -204.62 73.96 18.09
N SER A 20 -203.65 74.49 18.85
CA SER A 20 -203.08 75.82 18.61
C SER A 20 -202.35 75.89 17.26
N GLN A 21 -201.53 74.90 16.93
CA GLN A 21 -200.85 74.83 15.62
C GLN A 21 -201.85 74.70 14.46
N VAL A 22 -202.93 73.92 14.61
CA VAL A 22 -204.00 73.84 13.61
C VAL A 22 -204.71 75.19 13.45
N ALA A 23 -204.91 75.96 14.52
CA ALA A 23 -205.47 77.31 14.44
C ALA A 23 -204.54 78.30 13.73
N GLU A 24 -203.24 78.29 14.03
CA GLU A 24 -202.24 79.13 13.36
C GLU A 24 -202.09 78.77 11.87
N LEU A 25 -201.97 77.48 11.55
CA LEU A 25 -201.91 77.00 10.17
C LEU A 25 -203.22 77.30 9.41
N SER A 26 -204.39 77.18 10.04
CA SER A 26 -205.66 77.56 9.42
C SER A 26 -205.73 79.06 9.14
N LYS A 27 -205.20 79.90 10.03
CA LYS A 27 -205.09 81.36 9.82
C LYS A 27 -204.13 81.69 8.67
N LEU A 28 -202.95 81.07 8.64
CA LEU A 28 -201.91 81.32 7.64
C LEU A 28 -202.29 80.77 6.25
N LEU A 29 -202.97 79.62 6.20
CA LEU A 29 -203.59 79.09 4.98
C LEU A 29 -204.79 79.95 4.54
N GLY A 30 -205.52 80.55 5.50
CA GLY A 30 -206.57 81.53 5.23
C GLY A 30 -206.03 82.82 4.59
N THR A 31 -204.98 83.42 5.15
CA THR A 31 -204.34 84.62 4.58
C THR A 31 -203.71 84.33 3.23
N THR A 32 -202.96 83.22 3.10
CA THR A 32 -202.35 82.86 1.80
C THR A 32 -203.39 82.47 0.75
N ARG A 33 -204.57 81.94 1.11
CA ARG A 33 -205.70 81.83 0.17
C ARG A 33 -206.23 83.20 -0.24
N ALA A 34 -206.48 84.11 0.70
CA ALA A 34 -206.97 85.45 0.39
C ALA A 34 -205.98 86.23 -0.47
N GLU A 35 -204.68 86.07 -0.25
CA GLU A 35 -203.59 86.65 -1.06
C GLU A 35 -203.51 85.97 -2.43
N LEU A 36 -203.56 84.65 -2.52
CA LEU A 36 -203.56 83.91 -3.78
C LEU A 36 -204.78 84.27 -4.64
N ASP A 37 -205.96 84.38 -4.05
CA ASP A 37 -207.19 84.72 -4.77
C ASP A 37 -207.25 86.21 -5.12
N LYS A 38 -206.66 87.10 -4.32
CA LYS A 38 -206.38 88.50 -4.68
C LYS A 38 -205.41 88.59 -5.86
N VAL A 39 -204.29 87.86 -5.82
CA VAL A 39 -203.30 87.81 -6.92
C VAL A 39 -203.91 87.21 -8.18
N LYS A 40 -204.73 86.16 -8.09
CA LYS A 40 -205.50 85.63 -9.23
C LYS A 40 -206.51 86.62 -9.77
N ALA A 41 -207.19 87.40 -8.92
CA ALA A 41 -208.11 88.44 -9.37
C ALA A 41 -207.36 89.58 -10.08
N GLN A 42 -206.21 90.00 -9.54
CA GLN A 42 -205.33 90.98 -10.19
C GLN A 42 -204.79 90.45 -11.54
N LEU A 43 -204.29 89.22 -11.58
CA LEU A 43 -203.81 88.56 -12.81
C LEU A 43 -204.94 88.34 -13.83
N GLY A 44 -206.13 87.94 -13.40
CA GLY A 44 -207.31 87.78 -14.24
C GLY A 44 -207.78 89.10 -14.84
N ASN A 45 -207.78 90.18 -14.06
CA ASN A 45 -208.05 91.53 -14.55
C ASN A 45 -206.96 91.99 -15.54
N LEU A 46 -205.68 91.76 -15.25
CA LEU A 46 -204.56 92.09 -16.12
C LEU A 46 -204.59 91.32 -17.45
N ALA A 47 -204.96 90.04 -17.43
CA ALA A 47 -204.98 89.16 -18.60
C ALA A 47 -206.22 89.34 -19.47
N ASN A 48 -207.42 89.38 -18.88
CA ASN A 48 -208.69 89.30 -19.62
C ASN A 48 -209.32 90.67 -19.94
N SER A 49 -208.81 91.77 -19.39
CA SER A 49 -209.30 93.11 -19.77
C SER A 49 -208.78 93.53 -21.15
N PRO A 50 -209.61 94.21 -21.98
CA PRO A 50 -209.15 94.80 -23.23
C PRO A 50 -208.06 95.84 -23.00
N VAL A 51 -207.30 96.12 -24.06
CA VAL A 51 -206.05 96.90 -24.02
C VAL A 51 -206.32 98.40 -23.82
N SER A 52 -206.54 98.80 -22.56
CA SER A 52 -206.49 100.19 -22.12
C SER A 52 -205.06 100.58 -21.74
N ALA A 53 -204.68 101.84 -21.95
CA ALA A 53 -203.33 102.36 -21.70
C ALA A 53 -202.82 102.03 -20.28
N THR A 54 -203.68 102.18 -19.25
CA THR A 54 -203.35 101.86 -17.85
C THR A 54 -202.97 100.39 -17.66
N ASN A 55 -203.67 99.47 -18.34
CA ASN A 55 -203.41 98.02 -18.26
C ASN A 55 -202.12 97.63 -18.99
N VAL A 56 -201.69 98.40 -19.99
CA VAL A 56 -200.39 98.22 -20.66
C VAL A 56 -199.27 98.68 -19.74
N THR A 57 -199.38 99.88 -19.14
CA THR A 57 -198.39 100.40 -18.18
C THR A 57 -198.15 99.42 -17.03
N GLU A 58 -199.20 98.85 -16.45
CA GLU A 58 -199.05 97.92 -15.33
C GLU A 58 -198.47 96.54 -15.76
N ARG A 59 -198.81 96.04 -16.96
CA ARG A 59 -198.16 94.83 -17.52
C ARG A 59 -196.68 95.06 -17.83
N VAL A 60 -196.32 96.22 -18.41
CA VAL A 60 -194.93 96.60 -18.68
C VAL A 60 -194.17 96.73 -17.36
N ARG A 61 -194.78 97.30 -16.31
CA ARG A 61 -194.19 97.38 -14.97
C ARG A 61 -193.86 96.01 -14.40
N VAL A 62 -194.78 95.05 -14.47
CA VAL A 62 -194.57 93.67 -13.97
C VAL A 62 -193.51 92.93 -14.79
N MET A 63 -193.47 93.11 -16.12
CA MET A 63 -192.38 92.58 -16.95
C MET A 63 -191.03 93.21 -16.63
N MET A 64 -191.00 94.51 -16.33
CA MET A 64 -189.77 95.22 -15.97
C MET A 64 -189.25 94.78 -14.60
N THR A 65 -190.11 94.58 -13.60
CA THR A 65 -189.68 94.01 -12.30
C THR A 65 -189.19 92.57 -12.43
N LEU A 66 -189.84 91.74 -13.27
CA LEU A 66 -189.36 90.38 -13.53
C LEU A 66 -188.00 90.38 -14.24
N ALA A 67 -187.78 91.29 -15.20
CA ALA A 67 -186.49 91.45 -15.85
C ALA A 67 -185.41 91.98 -14.88
N GLU A 68 -185.78 92.86 -13.93
CA GLU A 68 -184.88 93.31 -12.85
C GLU A 68 -184.51 92.15 -11.90
N GLU A 69 -185.45 91.26 -11.59
CA GLU A 69 -185.21 90.02 -10.82
C GLU A 69 -184.32 89.02 -11.58
N GLU A 70 -184.60 88.74 -12.86
CA GLU A 70 -183.76 87.89 -13.72
C GLU A 70 -182.33 88.45 -13.86
N ILE A 71 -182.19 89.77 -14.05
CA ILE A 71 -180.88 90.44 -14.10
C ILE A 71 -180.17 90.37 -12.73
N ALA A 72 -180.91 90.43 -11.62
CA ALA A 72 -180.35 90.28 -10.28
C ALA A 72 -179.84 88.85 -10.04
N ASP A 73 -180.59 87.82 -10.44
CA ASP A 73 -180.18 86.42 -10.31
C ASP A 73 -179.04 86.04 -11.27
N ILE A 74 -179.04 86.55 -12.50
CA ILE A 74 -177.90 86.39 -13.43
C ILE A 74 -176.64 87.08 -12.86
N ARG A 75 -176.78 88.30 -12.33
CA ARG A 75 -175.66 89.01 -11.68
C ARG A 75 -175.15 88.27 -10.46
N LYS A 76 -176.05 87.74 -9.63
CA LYS A 76 -175.72 86.96 -8.44
C LYS A 76 -175.01 85.66 -8.81
N GLY A 77 -175.54 84.89 -9.77
CA GLY A 77 -174.88 83.68 -10.30
C GLY A 77 -173.49 83.95 -10.86
N ALA A 78 -173.29 85.06 -11.58
CA ALA A 78 -171.98 85.47 -12.07
C ALA A 78 -171.02 85.86 -10.94
N ILE A 79 -171.51 86.54 -9.88
CA ILE A 79 -170.71 86.86 -8.68
C ILE A 79 -170.35 85.58 -7.92
N ASP A 80 -171.30 84.66 -7.72
CA ASP A 80 -171.09 83.40 -7.02
C ASP A 80 -170.11 82.48 -7.79
N GLN A 81 -170.20 82.41 -9.13
CA GLN A 81 -169.21 81.73 -9.96
C GLN A 81 -167.82 82.39 -9.90
N ALA A 82 -167.74 83.72 -9.93
CA ALA A 82 -166.46 84.42 -9.79
C ALA A 82 -165.84 84.21 -8.40
N ASN A 83 -166.66 84.15 -7.35
CA ASN A 83 -166.23 83.87 -5.98
C ASN A 83 -165.81 82.40 -5.80
N ALA A 84 -166.52 81.45 -6.41
CA ALA A 84 -166.12 80.03 -6.43
C ALA A 84 -164.77 79.85 -7.15
N THR A 85 -164.62 80.43 -8.34
CA THR A 85 -163.37 80.40 -9.12
C THR A 85 -162.20 81.01 -8.35
N ARG A 86 -162.43 82.12 -7.62
CA ARG A 86 -161.42 82.71 -6.72
C ARG A 86 -161.08 81.79 -5.55
N ALA A 87 -162.08 81.21 -4.87
CA ALA A 87 -161.87 80.30 -3.75
C ALA A 87 -161.10 79.03 -4.16
N GLU A 88 -161.34 78.51 -5.37
CA GLU A 88 -160.58 77.39 -5.93
C GLU A 88 -159.14 77.79 -6.27
N ALA A 89 -158.93 78.96 -6.89
CA ALA A 89 -157.59 79.47 -7.16
C ALA A 89 -156.80 79.79 -5.86
N GLU A 90 -157.46 80.32 -4.84
CA GLU A 90 -156.88 80.59 -3.52
C GLU A 90 -156.52 79.30 -2.78
N ARG A 91 -157.37 78.26 -2.85
CA ARG A 91 -157.06 76.91 -2.33
C ARG A 91 -155.87 76.30 -3.04
N PHE A 92 -155.88 76.26 -4.38
CA PHE A 92 -154.75 75.72 -5.15
C PHE A 92 -153.45 76.47 -4.87
N ALA A 93 -153.50 77.80 -4.74
CA ALA A 93 -152.34 78.60 -4.37
C ALA A 93 -151.90 78.37 -2.91
N ALA A 94 -152.82 78.12 -1.97
CA ALA A 94 -152.51 77.78 -0.59
C ALA A 94 -151.90 76.37 -0.46
N GLU A 95 -152.46 75.38 -1.14
CA GLU A 95 -151.92 74.02 -1.24
C GLU A 95 -150.55 74.01 -1.92
N GLY A 96 -150.38 74.76 -3.02
CA GLY A 96 -149.09 74.96 -3.68
C GLY A 96 -148.02 75.55 -2.74
N ARG A 97 -148.37 76.61 -1.99
CA ARG A 97 -147.49 77.18 -0.95
C ARG A 97 -147.17 76.17 0.16
N ALA A 98 -148.16 75.45 0.68
CA ALA A 98 -147.98 74.47 1.75
C ALA A 98 -147.16 73.25 1.31
N ASN A 99 -147.35 72.78 0.08
CA ASN A 99 -146.56 71.71 -0.53
C ASN A 99 -145.12 72.15 -0.77
N HIS A 100 -144.90 73.36 -1.29
CA HIS A 100 -143.55 73.93 -1.43
C HIS A 100 -142.87 74.10 -0.06
N GLN A 101 -143.57 74.63 0.94
CA GLN A 101 -143.02 74.81 2.29
C GLN A 101 -142.65 73.48 2.96
N ARG A 102 -143.47 72.42 2.78
CA ARG A 102 -143.12 71.07 3.22
C ARG A 102 -141.90 70.52 2.49
N ALA A 103 -141.87 70.59 1.16
CA ALA A 103 -140.72 70.13 0.37
C ALA A 103 -139.41 70.87 0.72
N MET A 104 -139.48 72.18 1.00
CA MET A 104 -138.31 72.96 1.44
C MET A 104 -137.86 72.56 2.85
N GLY A 105 -138.79 72.26 3.76
CA GLY A 105 -138.48 71.70 5.08
C GLY A 105 -137.82 70.32 5.00
N GLU A 106 -138.40 69.40 4.23
CA GLU A 106 -137.84 68.05 3.97
C GLU A 106 -136.44 68.13 3.33
N LEU A 107 -136.23 69.06 2.40
CA LEU A 107 -134.90 69.32 1.81
C LEU A 107 -133.92 69.89 2.83
N GLU A 108 -134.33 70.81 3.70
CA GLU A 108 -133.45 71.39 4.72
C GLU A 108 -133.09 70.38 5.82
N GLU A 109 -134.04 69.55 6.26
CA GLU A 109 -133.79 68.42 7.16
C GLU A 109 -132.83 67.41 6.54
N ARG A 110 -133.06 67.02 5.28
CA ARG A 110 -132.17 66.09 4.56
C ARG A 110 -130.78 66.68 4.33
N ARG A 111 -130.67 68.01 4.11
CA ARG A 111 -129.38 68.72 4.03
C ARG A 111 -128.65 68.66 5.37
N LYS A 112 -129.34 68.96 6.49
CA LYS A 112 -128.78 68.87 7.86
C LYS A 112 -128.35 67.44 8.23
N GLN A 113 -129.13 66.43 7.84
CA GLN A 113 -128.77 65.01 8.05
C GLN A 113 -127.51 64.62 7.27
N LEU A 114 -127.40 65.06 6.01
CA LEU A 114 -126.20 64.84 5.18
C LEU A 114 -124.99 65.59 5.74
N GLU A 115 -125.13 66.86 6.11
CA GLU A 115 -124.09 67.68 6.75
C GLU A 115 -123.57 67.01 8.03
N ALA A 116 -124.48 66.57 8.92
CA ALA A 116 -124.13 65.85 10.15
C ALA A 116 -123.44 64.50 9.87
N SER A 117 -123.91 63.73 8.88
CA SER A 117 -123.30 62.44 8.51
C SER A 117 -121.89 62.63 7.92
N HIS A 118 -121.69 63.64 7.08
CA HIS A 118 -120.36 63.98 6.56
C HIS A 118 -119.42 64.47 7.67
N GLN A 119 -119.90 65.28 8.62
CA GLN A 119 -119.12 65.73 9.78
C GLN A 119 -118.73 64.56 10.70
N GLN A 120 -119.68 63.65 10.99
CA GLN A 120 -119.40 62.44 11.77
C GLN A 120 -118.36 61.55 11.09
N ARG A 121 -118.51 61.29 9.78
CA ARG A 121 -117.58 60.46 9.02
C ARG A 121 -116.19 61.09 8.87
N ALA A 122 -116.11 62.43 8.80
CA ALA A 122 -114.84 63.16 8.82
C ALA A 122 -114.16 63.01 10.19
N ALA A 123 -114.88 63.27 11.29
CA ALA A 123 -114.34 63.13 12.64
C ALA A 123 -113.94 61.68 12.99
N GLU A 124 -114.68 60.67 12.51
CA GLU A 124 -114.33 59.26 12.62
C GLU A 124 -113.06 58.92 11.85
N LEU A 125 -112.90 59.44 10.63
CA LEU A 125 -111.70 59.26 9.82
C LEU A 125 -110.48 59.95 10.45
N ASP A 126 -110.63 61.19 10.92
CA ASP A 126 -109.57 61.95 11.61
C ASP A 126 -109.15 61.27 12.91
N ALA A 127 -110.10 60.79 13.71
CA ALA A 127 -109.80 60.01 14.92
C ALA A 127 -109.09 58.69 14.60
N THR A 128 -109.50 57.99 13.53
CA THR A 128 -108.83 56.76 13.07
C THR A 128 -107.41 57.03 12.61
N HIS A 129 -107.18 58.13 11.88
CA HIS A 129 -105.84 58.55 11.46
C HIS A 129 -104.97 58.93 12.66
N GLN A 130 -105.48 59.72 13.62
CA GLN A 130 -104.76 60.10 14.84
C GLN A 130 -104.40 58.89 15.72
N GLN A 131 -105.32 57.93 15.87
CA GLN A 131 -105.03 56.66 16.56
C GLN A 131 -103.92 55.89 15.84
N ARG A 132 -103.98 55.78 14.51
CA ARG A 132 -103.00 55.00 13.73
C ARG A 132 -101.63 55.68 13.67
N THR A 133 -101.54 57.00 13.63
CA THR A 133 -100.25 57.70 13.74
C THR A 133 -99.65 57.55 15.12
N ALA A 134 -100.44 57.72 16.20
CA ALA A 134 -99.97 57.51 17.57
C ALA A 134 -99.53 56.06 17.83
N GLU A 135 -100.24 55.07 17.27
CA GLU A 135 -99.85 53.66 17.35
C GLU A 135 -98.53 53.39 16.62
N LEU A 136 -98.36 53.91 15.40
CA LEU A 136 -97.12 53.78 14.61
C LEU A 136 -95.94 54.49 15.30
N GLU A 137 -96.14 55.72 15.77
CA GLU A 137 -95.14 56.50 16.51
C GLU A 137 -94.67 55.74 17.76
N LYS A 138 -95.61 55.12 18.51
CA LYS A 138 -95.27 54.23 19.63
C LYS A 138 -94.49 53.00 19.17
N GLN A 139 -94.88 52.34 18.08
CA GLN A 139 -94.16 51.17 17.54
C GLN A 139 -92.73 51.53 17.09
N TYR A 140 -92.53 52.73 16.52
CA TYR A 140 -91.19 53.22 16.20
C TYR A 140 -90.37 53.51 17.46
N GLN A 141 -90.96 54.18 18.47
CA GLN A 141 -90.28 54.44 19.75
C GLN A 141 -89.92 53.16 20.50
N ASP A 142 -90.85 52.23 20.65
CA ASP A 142 -90.61 50.93 21.31
C ASP A 142 -89.45 50.18 20.63
N ARG A 143 -89.39 50.20 19.29
CA ARG A 143 -88.36 49.52 18.49
C ARG A 143 -87.01 50.25 18.47
N LEU A 144 -86.99 51.59 18.57
CA LEU A 144 -85.76 52.36 18.80
C LEU A 144 -85.17 52.02 20.18
N ASN A 145 -86.00 52.03 21.23
CA ASN A 145 -85.58 51.67 22.59
C ASN A 145 -85.07 50.22 22.68
N GLU A 146 -85.68 49.28 21.96
CA GLU A 146 -85.21 47.89 21.86
C GLU A 146 -83.85 47.81 21.15
N LEU A 147 -83.69 48.51 20.01
CA LEU A 147 -82.44 48.52 19.25
C LEU A 147 -81.29 49.18 20.04
N GLU A 148 -81.54 50.31 20.70
CA GLU A 148 -80.57 51.01 21.56
C GLU A 148 -80.11 50.11 22.73
N ARG A 149 -81.05 49.43 23.42
CA ARG A 149 -80.70 48.45 24.46
C ARG A 149 -79.84 47.32 23.89
N SER A 150 -80.20 46.77 22.74
CA SER A 150 -79.42 45.68 22.12
C SER A 150 -78.00 46.13 21.74
N HIS A 151 -77.83 47.37 21.27
CA HIS A 151 -76.52 47.93 20.96
C HIS A 151 -75.68 48.20 22.21
N GLU A 152 -76.28 48.71 23.29
CA GLU A 152 -75.54 48.99 24.53
C GLU A 152 -75.22 47.69 25.30
N GLU A 153 -76.09 46.67 25.24
CA GLU A 153 -75.77 45.31 25.66
C GLU A 153 -74.60 44.70 24.86
N LEU A 154 -74.58 44.87 23.54
CA LEU A 154 -73.47 44.37 22.70
C LEU A 154 -72.17 45.13 22.99
N ARG A 155 -72.22 46.44 23.20
CA ARG A 155 -71.06 47.26 23.59
C ARG A 155 -70.51 46.87 24.96
N THR A 156 -71.37 46.72 25.96
CA THR A 156 -70.93 46.35 27.32
C THR A 156 -70.35 44.94 27.35
N LYS A 157 -70.93 43.97 26.62
CA LYS A 157 -70.36 42.63 26.44
C LYS A 157 -68.99 42.69 25.73
N LEU A 158 -68.91 43.37 24.58
CA LEU A 158 -67.66 43.50 23.82
C LEU A 158 -66.53 44.19 24.61
N ASN A 159 -66.87 45.22 25.38
CA ASN A 159 -65.90 45.91 26.25
C ASN A 159 -65.42 44.99 27.38
N ALA A 160 -66.32 44.25 28.03
CA ALA A 160 -65.96 43.31 29.10
C ALA A 160 -65.11 42.13 28.58
N GLU A 161 -65.45 41.58 27.40
CA GLU A 161 -64.64 40.56 26.72
C GLU A 161 -63.26 41.10 26.34
N HIS A 162 -63.18 42.34 25.83
CA HIS A 162 -61.90 42.99 25.53
C HIS A 162 -61.06 43.23 26.79
N GLU A 163 -61.67 43.70 27.89
CA GLU A 163 -60.98 43.90 29.17
C GLU A 163 -60.47 42.58 29.77
N SER A 164 -61.24 41.49 29.69
CA SER A 164 -60.80 40.15 30.13
C SER A 164 -59.62 39.67 29.29
N LEU A 165 -59.74 39.66 27.96
CA LEU A 165 -58.66 39.25 27.06
C LEU A 165 -57.39 40.10 27.23
N MET A 166 -57.52 41.40 27.48
CA MET A 166 -56.38 42.28 27.74
C MET A 166 -55.78 42.10 29.14
N ALA A 167 -56.56 41.65 30.13
CA ALA A 167 -56.04 41.26 31.45
C ALA A 167 -55.32 39.90 31.39
N GLU A 168 -55.91 38.91 30.72
CA GLU A 168 -55.34 37.59 30.48
C GLU A 168 -54.01 37.71 29.71
N ALA A 169 -53.97 38.47 28.62
CA ALA A 169 -52.76 38.71 27.82
C ALA A 169 -51.67 39.50 28.58
N ARG A 170 -52.03 40.29 29.61
CA ARG A 170 -51.05 40.91 30.52
C ARG A 170 -50.48 39.87 31.49
N ALA A 171 -51.35 39.10 32.16
CA ALA A 171 -50.94 38.07 33.11
C ALA A 171 -50.10 36.97 32.46
N GLU A 172 -50.40 36.58 31.21
CA GLU A 172 -49.56 35.63 30.45
C GLU A 172 -48.18 36.22 30.13
N ARG A 173 -48.10 37.49 29.71
CA ARG A 173 -46.82 38.17 29.45
C ARG A 173 -45.98 38.32 30.71
N GLU A 174 -46.58 38.70 31.84
CA GLU A 174 -45.90 38.79 33.13
C GLU A 174 -45.38 37.42 33.59
N ARG A 175 -46.18 36.36 33.42
CA ARG A 175 -45.77 34.98 33.69
C ARG A 175 -44.62 34.51 32.79
N LEU A 176 -44.67 34.83 31.50
CA LEU A 176 -43.60 34.49 30.53
C LEU A 176 -42.31 35.27 30.82
N ALA A 177 -42.40 36.53 31.22
CA ALA A 177 -41.24 37.31 31.66
C ALA A 177 -40.61 36.72 32.93
N ALA A 178 -41.42 36.41 33.95
CA ALA A 178 -40.92 35.79 35.19
C ALA A 178 -40.29 34.40 34.96
N ASP A 179 -40.85 33.58 34.08
CA ASP A 179 -40.29 32.28 33.68
C ASP A 179 -38.99 32.43 32.87
N HIS A 180 -38.91 33.42 31.97
CA HIS A 180 -37.70 33.77 31.24
C HIS A 180 -36.58 34.22 32.20
N ASP A 181 -36.87 35.15 33.11
CA ASP A 181 -35.87 35.74 33.99
C ASP A 181 -35.38 34.72 35.04
N ALA A 182 -36.27 33.85 35.53
CA ALA A 182 -35.88 32.70 36.35
C ALA A 182 -34.97 31.72 35.60
N LYS A 183 -35.21 31.48 34.30
CA LYS A 183 -34.34 30.65 33.45
C LYS A 183 -33.00 31.31 33.17
N SER A 184 -32.95 32.63 32.94
CA SER A 184 -31.69 33.36 32.79
C SER A 184 -30.87 33.25 34.08
N ALA A 185 -31.46 33.59 35.23
CA ALA A 185 -30.78 33.49 36.52
C ALA A 185 -30.27 32.07 36.84
N ALA A 186 -31.02 31.03 36.47
CA ALA A 186 -30.58 29.64 36.60
C ALA A 186 -29.42 29.26 35.65
N LEU A 187 -29.41 29.80 34.42
CA LEU A 187 -28.30 29.63 33.47
C LEU A 187 -27.04 30.38 33.92
N ASP A 188 -27.18 31.61 34.41
CA ASP A 188 -26.08 32.42 34.94
C ASP A 188 -25.49 31.80 36.21
N ALA A 189 -26.32 31.31 37.13
CA ALA A 189 -25.86 30.56 38.30
C ALA A 189 -25.10 29.29 37.91
N ARG A 190 -25.63 28.51 36.95
CA ARG A 190 -24.98 27.30 36.44
C ARG A 190 -23.67 27.61 35.69
N ARG A 191 -23.60 28.75 35.01
CA ARG A 191 -22.36 29.24 34.39
C ARG A 191 -21.31 29.55 35.45
N VAL A 192 -21.66 30.32 36.48
CA VAL A 192 -20.73 30.64 37.58
C VAL A 192 -20.25 29.38 38.31
N GLU A 193 -21.13 28.40 38.53
CA GLU A 193 -20.77 27.08 39.07
C GLU A 193 -19.78 26.33 38.15
N LEU A 194 -20.00 26.37 36.84
CA LEU A 194 -19.15 25.70 35.85
C LEU A 194 -17.79 26.40 35.69
N ASP A 195 -17.76 27.73 35.62
CA ASP A 195 -16.55 28.55 35.56
C ASP A 195 -15.70 28.33 36.84
N ALA A 196 -16.33 28.24 38.01
CA ALA A 196 -15.66 27.89 39.27
C ALA A 196 -15.10 26.45 39.26
N LYS A 197 -15.83 25.48 38.70
CA LYS A 197 -15.35 24.09 38.54
C LYS A 197 -14.18 23.98 37.57
N TYR A 198 -14.24 24.65 36.42
CA TYR A 198 -13.10 24.71 35.48
C TYR A 198 -11.87 25.32 36.14
N LYS A 199 -12.03 26.43 36.89
CA LYS A 199 -10.92 27.01 37.65
C LYS A 199 -10.37 26.02 38.69
N GLY A 200 -11.24 25.34 39.44
CA GLY A 200 -10.83 24.31 40.41
C GLY A 200 -9.98 23.21 39.78
N TYR A 201 -10.45 22.62 38.68
CA TYR A 201 -9.69 21.59 37.96
C TYR A 201 -8.35 22.10 37.39
N HIS A 202 -8.26 23.36 36.94
CA HIS A 202 -6.99 23.95 36.51
C HIS A 202 -6.06 24.22 37.71
N ASP A 203 -6.57 24.84 38.77
CA ASP A 203 -5.84 25.09 40.02
C ASP A 203 -5.35 23.77 40.66
N GLU A 204 -6.02 22.63 40.44
CA GLU A 204 -5.62 21.28 40.87
C GLU A 204 -4.61 20.64 39.92
N LEU A 205 -4.85 20.64 38.60
CA LEU A 205 -3.95 20.09 37.60
C LEU A 205 -2.57 20.79 37.59
N ASP A 206 -2.54 22.10 37.82
CA ASP A 206 -1.28 22.85 37.94
C ASP A 206 -0.47 22.41 39.19
N LYS A 207 -1.14 22.03 40.29
CA LYS A 207 -0.46 21.44 41.46
C LYS A 207 0.07 20.05 41.15
N GLU A 208 -0.75 19.16 40.58
CA GLU A 208 -0.32 17.81 40.18
C GLU A 208 0.88 17.88 39.22
N TYR A 209 0.88 18.84 38.29
CA TYR A 209 1.97 19.06 37.35
C TYR A 209 3.25 19.57 38.03
N ASP A 210 3.18 20.58 38.92
CA ASP A 210 4.37 21.06 39.63
C ASP A 210 4.88 20.06 40.69
N GLU A 211 4.01 19.24 41.28
CA GLU A 211 4.39 18.11 42.14
C GLU A 211 5.13 17.02 41.32
N LEU A 212 4.55 16.57 40.20
CA LEU A 212 5.16 15.59 39.30
C LEU A 212 6.49 16.09 38.71
N ARG A 213 6.56 17.37 38.35
CA ARG A 213 7.79 18.04 37.90
C ARG A 213 8.84 18.11 39.01
N THR A 214 8.41 18.25 40.27
CA THR A 214 9.30 18.28 41.44
C THR A 214 9.80 16.89 41.82
N THR A 215 8.98 15.85 41.74
CA THR A 215 9.41 14.46 41.95
C THR A 215 10.33 14.00 40.84
N LEU A 216 9.94 14.15 39.57
CA LEU A 216 10.76 13.78 38.42
C LEU A 216 12.12 14.51 38.39
N ARG A 217 12.16 15.77 38.83
CA ARG A 217 13.43 16.49 39.00
C ARG A 217 14.32 15.87 40.09
N LYS A 218 13.76 15.49 41.24
CA LYS A 218 14.50 14.82 42.32
C LYS A 218 14.99 13.44 41.92
N GLU A 219 14.16 12.67 41.21
CA GLU A 219 14.53 11.35 40.66
C GLU A 219 15.65 11.48 39.63
N HIS A 220 15.55 12.43 38.69
CA HIS A 220 16.62 12.70 37.74
C HIS A 220 17.92 13.16 38.43
N GLU A 221 17.83 14.03 39.43
CA GLU A 221 19.00 14.49 40.21
C GLU A 221 19.64 13.32 40.99
N ALA A 222 18.83 12.45 41.60
CA ALA A 222 19.29 11.23 42.27
C ALA A 222 19.98 10.26 41.29
N HIS A 223 19.37 9.96 40.13
CA HIS A 223 20.00 9.11 39.11
C HIS A 223 21.25 9.72 38.50
N VAL A 224 21.35 11.06 38.39
CA VAL A 224 22.58 11.74 37.96
C VAL A 224 23.68 11.65 39.01
N VAL A 225 23.35 11.64 40.31
CA VAL A 225 24.32 11.39 41.39
C VAL A 225 24.74 9.91 41.42
N GLU A 226 23.79 8.99 41.31
CA GLU A 226 23.99 7.54 41.25
C GLU A 226 24.88 7.14 40.07
N ALA A 227 24.56 7.59 38.86
CA ALA A 227 25.35 7.33 37.66
C ALA A 227 26.77 7.93 37.74
N LYS A 228 26.96 9.07 38.42
CA LYS A 228 28.30 9.63 38.69
C LYS A 228 29.06 8.80 39.72
N ALA A 229 28.40 8.30 40.75
CA ALA A 229 29.01 7.43 41.75
C ALA A 229 29.44 6.09 41.14
N GLU A 230 28.59 5.48 40.32
CA GLU A 230 28.90 4.22 39.63
C GLU A 230 29.99 4.41 38.55
N ALA A 231 29.97 5.52 37.80
CA ALA A 231 31.06 5.86 36.88
C ALA A 231 32.39 6.07 37.62
N ALA A 232 32.38 6.69 38.81
CA ALA A 232 33.57 6.82 39.65
C ALA A 232 34.02 5.45 40.19
N ARG A 233 33.09 4.58 40.60
CA ARG A 233 33.38 3.21 41.06
C ARG A 233 34.08 2.40 39.97
N LEU A 234 33.52 2.40 38.75
CA LEU A 234 34.08 1.72 37.58
C LEU A 234 35.45 2.29 37.16
N LEU A 235 35.67 3.60 37.32
CA LEU A 235 36.99 4.21 37.06
C LEU A 235 38.04 3.81 38.08
N GLU A 236 37.70 3.69 39.38
CA GLU A 236 38.64 3.17 40.39
C GLU A 236 38.87 1.66 40.29
N GLU A 237 37.85 0.90 39.88
CA GLU A 237 37.96 -0.53 39.57
C GLU A 237 38.93 -0.76 38.39
N ALA A 238 38.75 -0.03 37.28
CA ALA A 238 39.65 -0.07 36.14
C ALA A 238 41.07 0.48 36.47
N ARG A 239 41.21 1.49 37.33
CA ARG A 239 42.52 1.95 37.85
C ARG A 239 43.22 0.85 38.65
N THR A 240 42.48 0.12 39.47
CA THR A 240 42.98 -0.99 40.28
C THR A 240 43.42 -2.16 39.40
N GLU A 241 42.61 -2.53 38.40
CA GLU A 241 42.95 -3.56 37.41
C GLU A 241 44.18 -3.19 36.58
N VAL A 242 44.25 -1.97 36.04
CA VAL A 242 45.45 -1.47 35.33
C VAL A 242 46.68 -1.41 36.26
N GLY A 243 46.50 -1.13 37.55
CA GLY A 243 47.55 -1.22 38.56
C GLY A 243 48.06 -2.64 38.76
N ALA A 244 47.14 -3.61 38.89
CA ALA A 244 47.46 -5.03 39.03
C ALA A 244 48.16 -5.58 37.78
N LEU A 245 47.61 -5.33 36.58
CA LEU A 245 48.20 -5.72 35.30
C LEU A 245 49.59 -5.12 35.09
N ARG A 246 49.84 -3.88 35.53
CA ARG A 246 51.19 -3.28 35.51
C ARG A 246 52.14 -3.94 36.51
N ALA A 247 51.68 -4.27 37.71
CA ALA A 247 52.49 -4.97 38.70
C ALA A 247 52.83 -6.41 38.27
N GLU A 248 51.92 -7.10 37.59
CA GLU A 248 52.14 -8.42 37.00
C GLU A 248 53.06 -8.35 35.77
N SER A 249 52.85 -7.38 34.88
CA SER A 249 53.77 -7.10 33.76
C SER A 249 55.19 -6.80 34.27
N ALA A 250 55.33 -6.04 35.36
CA ALA A 250 56.63 -5.76 35.97
C ALA A 250 57.30 -7.01 36.56
N LYS A 251 56.54 -7.94 37.14
CA LYS A 251 57.06 -9.26 37.55
C LYS A 251 57.53 -10.08 36.35
N GLN A 252 56.71 -10.15 35.29
CA GLN A 252 57.04 -10.88 34.06
C GLN A 252 58.29 -10.30 33.37
N ILE A 253 58.45 -8.97 33.36
CA ILE A 253 59.67 -8.31 32.88
C ILE A 253 60.87 -8.71 33.74
N ALA A 254 60.78 -8.62 35.07
CA ALA A 254 61.88 -8.99 35.96
C ALA A 254 62.26 -10.48 35.87
N GLU A 255 61.28 -11.37 35.65
CA GLU A 255 61.48 -12.80 35.45
C GLU A 255 62.13 -13.09 34.09
N LEU A 256 61.72 -12.40 33.02
CA LEU A 256 62.36 -12.46 31.70
C LEU A 256 63.77 -11.86 31.70
N GLU A 257 64.01 -10.77 32.45
CA GLU A 257 65.35 -10.20 32.65
C GLU A 257 66.26 -11.18 33.40
N HIS A 258 65.76 -11.83 34.45
CA HIS A 258 66.50 -12.87 35.18
C HIS A 258 66.79 -14.11 34.30
N GLU A 259 65.82 -14.56 33.49
CA GLU A 259 66.01 -15.67 32.55
C GLU A 259 66.99 -15.29 31.41
N ALA A 260 66.93 -14.05 30.91
CA ALA A 260 67.85 -13.54 29.90
C ALA A 260 69.28 -13.39 30.45
N LEU A 261 69.44 -12.92 31.69
CA LEU A 261 70.73 -12.88 32.38
C LEU A 261 71.29 -14.28 32.57
N GLY A 262 70.51 -15.24 33.09
CA GLY A 262 70.95 -16.63 33.24
C GLY A 262 71.32 -17.31 31.91
N LYS A 263 70.60 -16.97 30.81
CA LYS A 263 70.97 -17.40 29.45
C LYS A 263 72.25 -16.73 28.95
N ALA A 264 72.49 -15.46 29.27
CA ALA A 264 73.70 -14.74 28.89
C ALA A 264 74.93 -15.23 29.69
N GLU A 265 74.81 -15.42 31.00
CA GLU A 265 75.84 -16.03 31.85
C GLU A 265 76.20 -17.43 31.36
N LYS A 266 75.20 -18.25 31.03
CA LYS A 266 75.44 -19.57 30.41
C LYS A 266 76.14 -19.44 29.06
N ALA A 267 75.72 -18.53 28.19
CA ALA A 267 76.36 -18.33 26.88
C ALA A 267 77.82 -17.87 27.02
N VAL A 268 78.15 -17.06 28.04
CA VAL A 268 79.53 -16.69 28.38
C VAL A 268 80.32 -17.88 28.93
N ALA A 269 79.71 -18.72 29.77
CA ALA A 269 80.34 -19.95 30.26
C ALA A 269 80.62 -20.96 29.12
N ASP A 270 79.63 -21.20 28.25
CA ASP A 270 79.76 -22.08 27.07
C ASP A 270 80.81 -21.53 26.09
N ALA A 271 80.88 -20.20 25.89
CA ALA A 271 81.90 -19.54 25.06
C ALA A 271 83.31 -19.62 25.66
N ASN A 272 83.45 -19.46 26.98
CA ASN A 272 84.73 -19.63 27.68
C ASN A 272 85.21 -21.08 27.60
N ALA A 273 84.32 -22.06 27.83
CA ALA A 273 84.64 -23.48 27.66
C ALA A 273 85.03 -23.83 26.21
N TYR A 274 84.39 -23.19 25.21
CA TYR A 274 84.79 -23.31 23.81
C TYR A 274 86.17 -22.68 23.53
N ALA A 275 86.50 -21.56 24.18
CA ALA A 275 87.82 -20.92 24.06
C ALA A 275 88.94 -21.76 24.73
N GLU A 276 88.67 -22.32 25.92
CA GLU A 276 89.58 -23.26 26.60
C GLU A 276 89.80 -24.52 25.75
N LYS A 277 88.73 -25.07 25.15
CA LYS A 277 88.85 -26.19 24.20
C LYS A 277 89.68 -25.83 22.97
N THR A 278 89.40 -24.68 22.34
CA THR A 278 90.10 -24.22 21.14
C THR A 278 91.59 -23.96 21.42
N THR A 279 91.94 -23.41 22.59
CA THR A 279 93.34 -23.20 22.98
C THR A 279 94.04 -24.50 23.35
N ALA A 280 93.36 -25.46 23.96
CA ALA A 280 93.90 -26.81 24.18
C ALA A 280 94.15 -27.56 22.86
N GLU A 281 93.21 -27.50 21.91
CA GLU A 281 93.34 -28.11 20.58
C GLU A 281 94.46 -27.45 19.76
N ALA A 282 94.57 -26.11 19.78
CA ALA A 282 95.68 -25.41 19.14
C ALA A 282 97.05 -25.71 19.78
N THR A 283 97.10 -25.95 21.10
CA THR A 283 98.33 -26.35 21.80
C THR A 283 98.75 -27.76 21.39
N ALA A 284 97.81 -28.71 21.34
CA ALA A 284 98.07 -30.08 20.89
C ALA A 284 98.52 -30.15 19.42
N GLU A 285 97.94 -29.34 18.53
CA GLU A 285 98.39 -29.25 17.13
C GLU A 285 99.79 -28.60 17.02
N ALA A 286 100.12 -27.62 17.87
CA ALA A 286 101.46 -27.05 17.95
C ALA A 286 102.51 -28.06 18.44
N GLU A 287 102.22 -28.82 19.52
CA GLU A 287 103.08 -29.89 20.03
C GLU A 287 103.30 -30.99 18.98
N LYS A 288 102.23 -31.42 18.30
CA LYS A 288 102.29 -32.36 17.17
C LYS A 288 103.16 -31.81 16.04
N THR A 289 102.99 -30.55 15.65
CA THR A 289 103.79 -29.92 14.58
C THR A 289 105.28 -29.87 14.95
N VAL A 290 105.62 -29.64 16.22
CA VAL A 290 107.00 -29.70 16.73
C VAL A 290 107.54 -31.14 16.71
N ALA A 291 106.71 -32.14 17.05
CA ALA A 291 107.09 -33.55 16.98
C ALA A 291 107.33 -34.01 15.53
N ASP A 292 106.44 -33.67 14.60
CA ASP A 292 106.55 -33.98 13.17
C ASP A 292 107.78 -33.31 12.54
N ALA A 293 108.05 -32.04 12.88
CA ALA A 293 109.26 -31.34 12.44
C ALA A 293 110.55 -31.98 12.98
N LYS A 294 110.55 -32.47 14.22
CA LYS A 294 111.69 -33.17 14.82
C LYS A 294 111.92 -34.53 14.15
N ALA A 295 110.86 -35.30 13.91
CA ALA A 295 110.93 -36.57 13.17
C ALA A 295 111.44 -36.37 11.73
N PHE A 296 111.05 -35.27 11.07
CA PHE A 296 111.56 -34.92 9.74
C PHE A 296 113.06 -34.58 9.75
N ALA A 297 113.55 -33.88 10.78
CA ALA A 297 114.98 -33.57 10.94
C ALA A 297 115.83 -34.83 11.22
N GLU A 298 115.35 -35.72 12.09
CA GLU A 298 115.99 -37.01 12.38
C GLU A 298 116.00 -37.93 11.14
N LYS A 299 114.91 -37.97 10.36
CA LYS A 299 114.87 -38.65 9.07
C LYS A 299 115.88 -38.08 8.07
N THR A 300 115.94 -36.76 7.92
CA THR A 300 116.85 -36.09 6.97
C THR A 300 118.31 -36.36 7.30
N THR A 301 118.68 -36.41 8.58
CA THR A 301 120.05 -36.75 9.00
C THR A 301 120.37 -38.24 8.83
N ALA A 302 119.40 -39.14 9.00
CA ALA A 302 119.57 -40.56 8.68
C ALA A 302 119.77 -40.81 7.17
N GLU A 303 118.96 -40.17 6.32
CA GLU A 303 119.05 -40.28 4.85
C GLU A 303 120.38 -39.70 4.31
N ALA A 304 120.82 -38.55 4.84
CA ALA A 304 122.13 -37.98 4.49
C ALA A 304 123.30 -38.91 4.86
N LYS A 305 123.24 -39.57 6.02
CA LYS A 305 124.26 -40.54 6.43
C LYS A 305 124.27 -41.79 5.55
N ALA A 306 123.10 -42.37 5.27
CA ALA A 306 122.98 -43.54 4.40
C ALA A 306 123.51 -43.28 2.98
N GLN A 307 123.30 -42.07 2.44
CA GLN A 307 123.83 -41.67 1.13
C GLN A 307 125.36 -41.51 1.15
N ALA A 308 125.96 -41.06 2.26
CA ALA A 308 127.41 -41.00 2.42
C ALA A 308 128.03 -42.42 2.50
N ASP A 309 127.48 -43.29 3.34
CA ASP A 309 127.94 -44.68 3.51
C ASP A 309 127.82 -45.47 2.18
N LYS A 310 126.76 -45.24 1.41
CA LYS A 310 126.61 -45.77 0.05
C LYS A 310 127.69 -45.26 -0.91
N THR A 311 127.98 -43.96 -0.91
CA THR A 311 128.98 -43.36 -1.81
C THR A 311 130.38 -43.93 -1.59
N VAL A 312 130.74 -44.23 -0.33
CA VAL A 312 132.01 -44.93 0.00
C VAL A 312 132.00 -46.38 -0.49
N THR A 313 130.87 -47.06 -0.38
CA THR A 313 130.70 -48.45 -0.82
C THR A 313 130.82 -48.57 -2.35
N ASP A 314 130.10 -47.74 -3.11
CA ASP A 314 130.13 -47.72 -4.58
C ASP A 314 131.54 -47.42 -5.12
N ALA A 315 132.30 -46.53 -4.45
CA ALA A 315 133.68 -46.20 -4.81
C ALA A 315 134.66 -47.39 -4.63
N ASN A 316 134.56 -48.12 -3.51
CA ASN A 316 135.38 -49.31 -3.27
C ASN A 316 135.06 -50.43 -4.26
N THR A 317 133.77 -50.67 -4.55
CA THR A 317 133.35 -51.69 -5.53
C THR A 317 133.89 -51.40 -6.94
N LEU A 318 133.98 -50.13 -7.34
CA LEU A 318 134.57 -49.74 -8.63
C LEU A 318 136.09 -49.98 -8.66
N ALA A 319 136.80 -49.74 -7.55
CA ALA A 319 138.23 -50.00 -7.45
C ALA A 319 138.56 -51.50 -7.53
N GLU A 320 137.83 -52.35 -6.78
CA GLU A 320 138.00 -53.80 -6.83
C GLU A 320 137.74 -54.38 -8.22
N LYS A 321 136.68 -53.92 -8.90
CA LYS A 321 136.39 -54.32 -10.29
C LYS A 321 137.53 -53.96 -11.25
N THR A 322 138.09 -52.75 -11.12
CA THR A 322 139.19 -52.28 -11.98
C THR A 322 140.44 -53.15 -11.83
N VAL A 323 140.72 -53.64 -10.61
CA VAL A 323 141.82 -54.59 -10.36
C VAL A 323 141.52 -55.98 -10.94
N ALA A 324 140.28 -56.44 -10.89
CA ALA A 324 139.87 -57.73 -11.45
C ALA A 324 139.97 -57.75 -13.00
N ASP A 325 139.44 -56.73 -13.68
CA ASP A 325 139.46 -56.65 -15.15
C ASP A 325 140.90 -56.56 -15.71
N ALA A 326 141.80 -55.85 -15.00
CA ALA A 326 143.22 -55.80 -15.34
C ALA A 326 143.91 -57.17 -15.22
N LYS A 327 143.58 -57.95 -14.18
CA LYS A 327 144.17 -59.26 -13.93
C LYS A 327 143.71 -60.30 -14.96
N ALA A 328 142.40 -60.36 -15.24
CA ALA A 328 141.84 -61.26 -16.25
C ALA A 328 142.43 -61.02 -17.66
N THR A 329 142.75 -59.76 -17.99
CA THR A 329 143.39 -59.40 -19.26
C THR A 329 144.82 -59.95 -19.36
N ALA A 330 145.61 -59.90 -18.27
CA ALA A 330 146.95 -60.46 -18.22
C ALA A 330 146.95 -61.99 -18.34
N ASP A 331 146.08 -62.68 -17.60
CA ASP A 331 145.95 -64.15 -17.63
C ASP A 331 145.58 -64.67 -19.04
N LYS A 332 144.70 -63.93 -19.74
CA LYS A 332 144.36 -64.23 -21.15
C LYS A 332 145.58 -64.15 -22.06
N THR A 333 146.39 -63.09 -21.96
CA THR A 333 147.58 -62.90 -22.80
C THR A 333 148.62 -64.01 -22.61
N VAL A 334 148.82 -64.49 -21.38
CA VAL A 334 149.70 -65.64 -21.09
C VAL A 334 149.16 -66.93 -21.70
N THR A 335 147.85 -67.13 -21.65
CA THR A 335 147.18 -68.33 -22.19
C THR A 335 147.32 -68.42 -23.72
N GLU A 336 147.08 -67.31 -24.44
CA GLU A 336 147.20 -67.25 -25.90
C GLU A 336 148.65 -67.45 -26.39
N ALA A 337 149.65 -66.99 -25.64
CA ALA A 337 151.06 -67.19 -25.95
C ALA A 337 151.49 -68.68 -25.87
N ASN A 338 151.04 -69.40 -24.84
CA ASN A 338 151.38 -70.81 -24.66
C ASN A 338 150.76 -71.71 -25.73
N ALA A 339 149.50 -71.45 -26.12
CA ALA A 339 148.83 -72.20 -27.19
C ALA A 339 149.55 -72.09 -28.55
N LEU A 340 150.20 -70.95 -28.82
CA LEU A 340 151.00 -70.74 -30.03
C LEU A 340 152.30 -71.57 -30.02
N ALA A 341 152.91 -71.73 -28.84
CA ALA A 341 154.12 -72.53 -28.66
C ALA A 341 153.86 -74.03 -28.89
N GLU A 342 152.82 -74.59 -28.27
CA GLU A 342 152.46 -76.01 -28.43
C GLU A 342 152.18 -76.39 -29.89
N LYS A 343 151.41 -75.54 -30.60
CA LYS A 343 151.14 -75.73 -32.03
C LYS A 343 152.42 -75.81 -32.87
N THR A 344 153.38 -74.93 -32.59
CA THR A 344 154.66 -74.86 -33.31
C THR A 344 155.50 -76.14 -33.11
N VAL A 345 155.46 -76.72 -31.91
CA VAL A 345 156.14 -78.00 -31.61
C VAL A 345 155.46 -79.18 -32.32
N ALA A 346 154.12 -79.21 -32.39
CA ALA A 346 153.38 -80.26 -33.07
C ALA A 346 153.65 -80.30 -34.59
N GLU A 347 153.66 -79.14 -35.24
CA GLU A 347 153.94 -79.03 -36.69
C GLU A 347 155.38 -79.41 -37.05
N ALA A 348 156.35 -79.12 -36.17
CA ALA A 348 157.74 -79.56 -36.35
C ALA A 348 157.88 -81.09 -36.29
N LYS A 349 157.16 -81.75 -35.36
CA LYS A 349 157.25 -83.19 -35.14
C LYS A 349 156.68 -83.99 -36.31
N ALA A 350 155.49 -83.63 -36.79
CA ALA A 350 154.85 -84.28 -37.95
C ALA A 350 155.71 -84.21 -39.23
N LYS A 351 156.56 -83.19 -39.35
CA LYS A 351 157.47 -83.00 -40.50
C LYS A 351 158.73 -83.88 -40.40
N ALA A 352 159.18 -84.20 -39.18
CA ALA A 352 160.28 -85.14 -38.96
C ALA A 352 159.84 -86.58 -39.28
N ASP A 353 158.71 -87.02 -38.74
CA ASP A 353 158.21 -88.39 -38.91
C ASP A 353 158.04 -88.76 -40.40
N LYS A 354 157.45 -87.87 -41.21
CA LYS A 354 157.33 -88.08 -42.66
C LYS A 354 158.68 -88.25 -43.37
N THR A 355 159.70 -87.49 -42.96
CA THR A 355 161.02 -87.49 -43.60
C THR A 355 161.77 -88.81 -43.36
N ILE A 356 161.51 -89.47 -42.22
CA ILE A 356 162.05 -90.80 -41.91
C ILE A 356 161.38 -91.85 -42.80
N THR A 357 160.05 -91.89 -42.85
CA THR A 357 159.29 -92.94 -43.56
C THR A 357 159.62 -93.04 -45.06
N GLU A 358 159.89 -91.92 -45.73
CA GLU A 358 160.22 -91.90 -47.16
C GLU A 358 161.69 -92.28 -47.45
N ALA A 359 162.58 -92.19 -46.46
CA ALA A 359 163.98 -92.63 -46.58
C ALA A 359 164.11 -94.16 -46.53
N ASP A 360 163.39 -94.83 -45.62
CA ASP A 360 163.37 -96.30 -45.52
C ASP A 360 162.80 -96.94 -46.79
N ALA A 361 161.72 -96.37 -47.34
CA ALA A 361 161.12 -96.81 -48.61
C ALA A 361 162.04 -96.62 -49.84
N HIS A 362 163.15 -95.89 -49.71
CA HIS A 362 164.21 -95.78 -50.71
C HIS A 362 165.34 -96.80 -50.49
N ALA A 363 165.54 -97.28 -49.26
CA ALA A 363 166.48 -98.36 -48.96
C ALA A 363 165.96 -99.72 -49.47
N ASP A 364 164.69 -100.05 -49.20
CA ASP A 364 164.09 -101.35 -49.59
C ASP A 364 164.07 -101.60 -51.11
N ARG A 365 164.00 -100.53 -51.92
CA ARG A 365 164.07 -100.66 -53.38
C ARG A 365 165.49 -100.96 -53.88
N ARG A 366 166.53 -100.62 -53.11
CA ARG A 366 167.93 -100.91 -53.45
C ARG A 366 168.34 -102.33 -53.07
N THR A 367 167.76 -102.92 -52.02
CA THR A 367 167.96 -104.34 -51.68
C THR A 367 167.24 -105.25 -52.68
N ALA A 368 165.97 -104.98 -52.98
CA ALA A 368 165.21 -105.76 -53.99
C ALA A 368 165.88 -105.78 -55.38
N ALA A 369 166.56 -104.69 -55.77
CA ALA A 369 167.33 -104.61 -57.02
C ALA A 369 168.65 -105.39 -57.00
N ALA A 370 169.18 -105.75 -55.82
CA ALA A 370 170.38 -106.56 -55.67
C ALA A 370 170.07 -108.07 -55.77
N ASP A 371 168.98 -108.53 -55.15
CA ASP A 371 168.62 -109.96 -55.12
C ASP A 371 168.25 -110.51 -56.52
N GLN A 372 167.66 -109.68 -57.39
CA GLN A 372 167.43 -110.06 -58.78
C GLN A 372 168.75 -110.31 -59.53
N LYS A 373 169.80 -109.50 -59.30
CA LYS A 373 171.13 -109.73 -59.90
C LYS A 373 171.83 -110.98 -59.35
N LEU A 374 171.55 -111.35 -58.12
CA LEU A 374 172.06 -112.61 -57.54
C LEU A 374 171.36 -113.82 -58.20
N THR A 375 170.10 -113.66 -58.59
CA THR A 375 169.31 -114.68 -59.32
C THR A 375 169.77 -114.86 -60.77
N GLU A 376 170.27 -113.81 -61.44
CA GLU A 376 170.92 -113.92 -62.76
C GLU A 376 172.06 -114.97 -62.74
N LEU A 377 172.83 -115.02 -61.65
CA LEU A 377 174.08 -115.79 -61.56
C LEU A 377 173.88 -117.32 -61.43
N HIS A 378 172.89 -117.78 -60.65
CA HIS A 378 172.68 -119.22 -60.43
C HIS A 378 172.02 -119.94 -61.62
N SER A 379 171.21 -119.26 -62.42
CA SER A 379 170.58 -119.86 -63.61
C SER A 379 171.60 -120.21 -64.70
N ALA A 380 172.63 -119.35 -64.86
CA ALA A 380 173.77 -119.61 -65.74
C ALA A 380 174.53 -120.87 -65.32
N HIS A 381 174.73 -121.10 -64.02
CA HIS A 381 175.40 -122.30 -63.51
C HIS A 381 174.61 -123.59 -63.79
N ARG A 382 173.29 -123.58 -63.63
CA ARG A 382 172.43 -124.76 -63.88
C ARG A 382 172.49 -125.24 -65.34
N THR A 383 172.68 -124.30 -66.27
CA THR A 383 172.85 -124.57 -67.71
C THR A 383 174.04 -125.49 -68.01
N LEU A 384 175.01 -125.61 -67.08
CA LEU A 384 176.21 -126.41 -67.23
C LEU A 384 176.04 -127.87 -66.76
N SER A 385 175.35 -128.11 -65.64
CA SER A 385 175.28 -129.45 -65.01
C SER A 385 174.37 -130.44 -65.73
N GLU A 386 173.20 -130.00 -66.20
CA GLU A 386 172.20 -130.91 -66.81
C GLU A 386 172.63 -131.37 -68.23
N LYS A 387 173.67 -130.76 -68.81
CA LYS A 387 174.38 -131.26 -70.00
C LYS A 387 175.28 -132.48 -69.73
N PHE A 388 175.57 -132.81 -68.46
CA PHE A 388 176.51 -133.86 -68.08
C PHE A 388 175.82 -135.17 -67.66
N ALA A 389 174.64 -135.09 -67.02
CA ALA A 389 174.04 -136.21 -66.30
C ALA A 389 173.55 -137.37 -67.19
N GLU A 390 172.59 -137.14 -68.09
CA GLU A 390 171.84 -138.26 -68.72
C GLU A 390 172.50 -138.86 -69.98
N ALA A 391 173.81 -138.64 -70.13
CA ALA A 391 174.67 -139.61 -70.80
C ALA A 391 174.83 -140.92 -69.98
N GLN A 392 174.55 -140.89 -68.68
CA GLN A 392 174.89 -141.97 -67.74
C GLN A 392 173.73 -142.96 -67.45
N ALA A 393 172.48 -142.48 -67.38
CA ALA A 393 171.34 -143.29 -66.89
C ALA A 393 170.98 -144.51 -67.77
N ALA A 394 171.51 -144.57 -69.00
CA ALA A 394 171.39 -145.70 -69.92
C ALA A 394 172.00 -147.03 -69.39
N VAL A 395 172.79 -147.00 -68.32
CA VAL A 395 173.63 -148.14 -67.88
C VAL A 395 172.96 -149.05 -66.84
N SER A 396 172.33 -148.51 -65.80
CA SER A 396 172.23 -149.25 -64.52
C SER A 396 171.07 -150.24 -64.39
N GLN A 397 169.86 -149.90 -64.83
CA GLN A 397 168.65 -150.55 -64.29
C GLN A 397 168.46 -152.02 -64.72
N ALA A 398 169.18 -152.50 -65.74
CA ALA A 398 169.07 -153.88 -66.22
C ALA A 398 169.82 -154.92 -65.36
N MET A 399 170.91 -154.55 -64.67
CA MET A 399 171.78 -155.54 -64.01
C MET A 399 171.40 -155.87 -62.56
N THR A 400 170.68 -154.97 -61.86
CA THR A 400 170.16 -155.11 -60.48
C THR A 400 169.38 -156.38 -60.14
N ALA A 401 169.11 -157.26 -61.11
CA ALA A 401 168.48 -158.56 -60.91
C ALA A 401 169.42 -159.63 -60.29
N LEU A 402 170.77 -159.49 -60.38
CA LEU A 402 171.70 -160.50 -59.84
C LEU A 402 173.00 -159.94 -59.19
N LYS A 403 173.14 -160.17 -57.88
CA LYS A 403 174.41 -160.27 -57.09
C LYS A 403 175.16 -158.93 -56.74
N PRO A 404 176.16 -158.90 -55.80
CA PRO A 404 176.24 -157.84 -54.75
C PRO A 404 177.59 -157.03 -54.56
N LEU A 405 177.57 -156.02 -53.63
CA LEU A 405 178.68 -155.30 -52.86
C LEU A 405 179.11 -153.80 -53.21
N ASP A 406 179.03 -152.87 -52.22
CA ASP A 406 179.83 -151.61 -51.81
C ASP A 406 179.85 -150.18 -52.57
N ALA A 407 180.70 -149.11 -52.25
CA ALA A 407 180.41 -147.59 -52.44
C ALA A 407 181.52 -146.39 -52.65
N GLU A 408 181.12 -145.10 -53.04
CA GLU A 408 181.61 -143.61 -52.80
C GLU A 408 182.67 -142.65 -53.61
N ALA A 409 182.54 -141.25 -53.59
CA ALA A 409 183.56 -140.05 -53.58
C ALA A 409 183.69 -138.75 -54.58
N GLU A 410 183.92 -137.46 -54.07
CA GLU A 410 184.84 -136.23 -54.45
C GLU A 410 184.52 -134.84 -55.30
N PRO A 411 185.40 -133.80 -55.75
CA PRO A 411 185.33 -132.27 -55.45
C PRO A 411 185.88 -131.02 -56.38
N ALA A 412 185.74 -129.68 -55.97
CA ALA A 412 186.59 -128.37 -56.11
C ALA A 412 186.67 -127.23 -57.28
N SER A 413 187.00 -125.89 -56.97
CA SER A 413 187.83 -124.75 -57.68
C SER A 413 187.44 -123.15 -57.81
N GLU A 414 188.45 -122.19 -57.97
CA GLU A 414 188.66 -120.74 -58.56
C GLU A 414 187.80 -119.39 -58.34
N GLU A 415 188.07 -118.03 -58.64
CA GLU A 415 189.18 -116.96 -58.90
C GLU A 415 188.63 -115.41 -59.01
N VAL A 416 189.43 -114.29 -59.19
CA VAL A 416 189.19 -112.87 -59.84
C VAL A 416 189.53 -111.46 -59.10
N ARG A 417 189.54 -110.23 -59.77
CA ARG A 417 190.08 -108.81 -59.42
C ARG A 417 189.13 -107.54 -59.69
N GLU A 418 189.37 -106.17 -59.77
CA GLU A 418 190.42 -105.02 -59.73
C GLU A 418 189.70 -103.57 -59.52
N SER A 419 190.09 -102.24 -59.61
CA SER A 419 191.24 -101.32 -60.04
C SER A 419 191.46 -99.81 -59.45
N GLU A 420 190.91 -98.64 -59.95
CA GLU A 420 191.45 -97.18 -59.95
C GLU A 420 190.57 -95.95 -59.37
N GLN A 421 190.74 -94.57 -59.33
CA GLN A 421 191.69 -93.37 -59.61
C GLN A 421 191.25 -91.96 -58.88
N PRO A 422 191.82 -90.68 -59.01
CA PRO A 422 191.72 -89.64 -57.89
C PRO A 422 191.46 -88.07 -58.05
N THR A 423 190.84 -87.40 -57.02
CA THR A 423 191.05 -85.99 -56.48
C THR A 423 190.15 -85.65 -55.23
N LYS A 424 190.12 -84.43 -54.62
CA LYS A 424 190.95 -83.96 -53.45
C LYS A 424 190.41 -82.68 -52.68
N GLN A 425 190.30 -82.71 -51.33
CA GLN A 425 190.23 -81.55 -50.34
C GLN A 425 189.03 -80.55 -50.43
N LEU A 426 188.69 -79.60 -49.51
CA LEU A 426 189.23 -78.98 -48.25
C LEU A 426 188.02 -78.38 -47.38
N PRO A 427 188.16 -77.84 -46.13
CA PRO A 427 187.06 -77.26 -45.31
C PRO A 427 187.09 -75.70 -45.15
N LEU A 428 186.45 -75.14 -44.10
CA LEU A 428 186.28 -73.71 -43.65
C LEU A 428 184.99 -72.96 -44.14
N PRO A 429 184.59 -71.79 -43.56
CA PRO A 429 183.16 -71.40 -43.42
C PRO A 429 182.77 -69.98 -43.93
N ARG A 430 181.55 -69.53 -43.56
CA ARG A 430 181.06 -68.14 -43.29
C ARG A 430 180.01 -67.57 -44.27
N ASN A 431 179.12 -66.74 -43.69
CA ASN A 431 177.98 -65.99 -44.26
C ASN A 431 176.75 -66.81 -44.69
#